data_AF-A0A353TCB8-F1
#
_entry.id   AF-A0A353TCB8-F1
#
_cell.length_a   1.000
_cell.length_b   1.000
_cell.length_c   1.000
_cell.angle_alpha   90.00
_cell.angle_beta   90.00
_cell.angle_gamma   90.00
#
_symmetry.space_group_name_H-M   'P 1'
#
loop_
_entity.id
_entity.type
_entity.pdbx_description
1 polymer ?
#
loop_
_entity_poly.entity_id
_entity_poly.type
_entity_poly.pdbx_seq_one_letter_code
_entity_poly.pdbx_strand_id
1 'polypeptide(L)'
;VSELDPNIPSVGGGKIQPAKLNPGKEIYSKNLIFKGGSHGSTLSIIPDDKAREMERKLPVVPKSPSNHFANFLLACQGEEKTRSPFEIAGPLSQVFCLGVAVQRLNRRIVFDRKTKRVVDDVFADAFLTGAPPRKGWEH
;
A
#
# COMPACT_ATOMS: atom_id res chain seq x y z
N VAL A 1 -15.99 18.91 -0.79
CA VAL A 1 -14.67 19.58 -0.88
C VAL A 1 -13.57 18.52 -0.81
N SER A 2 -12.48 18.66 -1.57
CA SER A 2 -11.33 17.75 -1.48
C SER A 2 -10.54 18.01 -0.20
N GLU A 3 -10.25 16.98 0.58
CA GLU A 3 -9.48 17.12 1.82
C GLU A 3 -8.00 17.40 1.48
N LEU A 4 -7.31 18.22 2.30
CA LEU A 4 -5.88 18.47 2.19
C LEU A 4 -5.18 17.82 3.38
N ASP A 5 -4.16 17.00 3.16
CA ASP A 5 -3.41 16.38 4.25
C ASP A 5 -2.65 17.45 5.06
N PRO A 6 -2.85 17.52 6.39
CA PRO A 6 -2.15 18.49 7.24
C PRO A 6 -0.63 18.26 7.36
N ASN A 7 -0.12 17.09 6.97
CA ASN A 7 1.30 16.71 7.10
C ASN A 7 2.11 16.90 5.81
N ILE A 8 1.56 17.57 4.80
CA ILE A 8 2.31 17.87 3.58
C ILE A 8 3.53 18.73 3.97
N PRO A 9 4.76 18.37 3.57
CA PRO A 9 5.94 19.18 3.86
C PRO A 9 5.96 20.44 2.98
N SER A 10 6.57 21.52 3.49
CA SER A 10 6.83 22.70 2.66
C SER A 10 7.92 22.40 1.63
N VAL A 11 7.71 22.82 0.39
CA VAL A 11 8.72 22.75 -0.67
C VAL A 11 9.39 24.12 -0.74
N GLY A 12 10.69 24.19 -0.45
CA GLY A 12 11.47 25.44 -0.55
C GLY A 12 11.01 26.56 0.40
N GLY A 13 10.40 26.23 1.55
CA GLY A 13 9.87 27.24 2.50
C GLY A 13 8.54 27.87 2.08
N GLY A 14 7.96 27.45 0.95
CA GLY A 14 6.64 27.90 0.51
C GLY A 14 5.51 27.34 1.38
N LYS A 15 4.46 28.15 1.60
CA LYS A 15 3.21 27.66 2.20
C LYS A 15 2.46 26.79 1.19
N ILE A 16 1.86 25.69 1.66
CA ILE A 16 0.98 24.85 0.84
C ILE A 16 -0.22 25.68 0.40
N GLN A 17 -0.51 25.65 -0.89
CA GLN A 17 -1.69 26.30 -1.45
C GLN A 17 -2.78 25.26 -1.68
N PRO A 18 -3.96 25.39 -1.04
CA PRO A 18 -5.08 24.52 -1.32
C PRO A 18 -5.50 24.63 -2.80
N ALA A 19 -5.76 23.49 -3.43
CA ALA A 19 -6.30 23.43 -4.77
C ALA A 19 -7.81 23.11 -4.73
N LYS A 20 -8.50 23.34 -5.86
CA LYS A 20 -9.90 22.89 -6.02
C LYS A 20 -10.02 21.37 -5.83
N LEU A 21 -9.02 20.63 -6.33
CA LEU A 21 -8.81 19.20 -6.10
C LEU A 21 -7.44 19.03 -5.48
N ASN A 22 -7.42 18.71 -4.20
CA ASN A 22 -6.18 18.43 -3.48
C ASN A 22 -5.70 17.00 -3.83
N PRO A 23 -4.38 16.73 -3.78
CA PRO A 23 -3.87 15.37 -3.86
C PRO A 23 -4.53 14.46 -2.82
N GLY A 24 -4.67 13.19 -3.15
CA GLY A 24 -5.32 12.22 -2.27
C GLY A 24 -5.47 10.87 -2.96
N LYS A 25 -6.36 10.04 -2.40
CA LYS A 25 -6.68 8.72 -2.94
C LYS A 25 -8.16 8.46 -2.87
N GLU A 26 -8.65 7.75 -3.88
CA GLU A 26 -9.97 7.16 -3.92
C GLU A 26 -9.82 5.66 -4.19
N ILE A 27 -10.51 4.84 -3.42
CA ILE A 27 -10.49 3.39 -3.56
C ILE A 27 -11.92 2.93 -3.82
N TYR A 28 -12.09 2.30 -4.98
CA TYR A 28 -13.39 1.83 -5.45
C TYR A 28 -13.53 0.34 -5.15
N SER A 29 -14.61 -0.01 -4.47
CA SER A 29 -15.10 -1.38 -4.37
C SER A 29 -16.40 -1.51 -5.18
N LYS A 30 -17.03 -2.68 -5.16
CA LYS A 30 -18.32 -2.90 -5.84
C LYS A 30 -19.43 -1.96 -5.33
N ASN A 31 -19.43 -1.66 -4.03
CA ASN A 31 -20.56 -0.98 -3.36
C ASN A 31 -20.15 0.24 -2.52
N LEU A 32 -18.86 0.42 -2.25
CA LEU A 32 -18.33 1.48 -1.39
C LEU A 32 -17.21 2.21 -2.12
N ILE A 33 -17.16 3.52 -1.91
CA ILE A 33 -16.07 4.39 -2.34
C ILE A 33 -15.40 4.93 -1.08
N PHE A 34 -14.10 4.72 -0.97
CA PHE A 34 -13.29 5.25 0.12
C PHE A 34 -12.47 6.44 -0.39
N LYS A 35 -12.36 7.48 0.42
CA LYS A 35 -11.61 8.70 0.11
C LYS A 35 -10.66 9.06 1.24
N GLY A 36 -9.47 9.54 0.92
CA GLY A 36 -8.55 10.12 1.89
C GLY A 36 -7.61 11.17 1.28
N GLY A 37 -7.19 12.14 2.09
CA GLY A 37 -6.26 13.21 1.68
C GLY A 37 -4.81 12.77 1.44
N SER A 38 -4.39 11.59 1.93
CA SER A 38 -3.05 11.06 1.65
C SER A 38 -2.94 9.55 1.85
N HIS A 39 -1.74 9.00 1.64
CA HIS A 39 -1.48 7.57 1.90
C HIS A 39 -1.70 7.20 3.38
N GLY A 40 -1.33 8.08 4.32
CA GLY A 40 -1.44 7.82 5.76
C GLY A 40 -2.76 8.24 6.41
N SER A 41 -3.60 9.01 5.72
CA SER A 41 -4.87 9.48 6.28
C SER A 41 -5.88 8.35 6.43
N THR A 42 -6.64 8.38 7.53
CA THR A 42 -7.84 7.54 7.73
C THR A 42 -8.81 7.78 6.59
N LEU A 43 -9.35 6.70 6.03
CA LEU A 43 -10.30 6.76 4.93
C LEU A 43 -11.69 7.13 5.44
N SER A 44 -12.40 7.95 4.67
CA SER A 44 -13.84 8.19 4.80
C SER A 44 -14.59 7.41 3.73
N ILE A 45 -15.83 7.01 4.02
CA ILE A 45 -16.72 6.39 3.03
C ILE A 45 -17.64 7.47 2.48
N ILE A 46 -17.81 7.50 1.16
CA ILE A 46 -18.79 8.36 0.50
C ILE A 46 -19.84 7.51 -0.25
N PRO A 47 -21.13 7.89 -0.25
CA PRO A 47 -21.71 9.01 0.51
C PRO A 47 -21.88 8.71 2.02
N ASP A 48 -22.13 9.75 2.82
CA ASP A 48 -22.15 9.68 4.30
C ASP A 48 -23.19 8.70 4.87
N ASP A 49 -24.29 8.45 4.16
CA ASP A 49 -25.27 7.42 4.51
C ASP A 49 -24.66 6.02 4.49
N LYS A 50 -23.82 5.70 3.50
CA LYS A 50 -23.03 4.46 3.47
C LYS A 50 -22.00 4.40 4.58
N ALA A 51 -21.41 5.53 4.95
CA ALA A 51 -20.50 5.59 6.10
C ALA A 51 -21.20 5.22 7.41
N ARG A 52 -22.37 5.80 7.69
CA ARG A 52 -23.17 5.49 8.89
C ARG A 52 -23.68 4.05 8.92
N GLU A 53 -24.06 3.49 7.77
CA GLU A 53 -24.44 2.08 7.66
C GLU A 53 -23.28 1.15 8.03
N MET A 54 -22.06 1.50 7.58
CA MET A 54 -20.85 0.74 7.83
C MET A 54 -20.32 0.90 9.25
N GLU A 55 -20.44 2.08 9.86
CA GLU A 55 -19.93 2.38 11.21
C GLU A 55 -20.37 1.34 12.24
N ARG A 56 -21.64 0.92 12.20
CA ARG A 56 -22.19 -0.11 13.10
C ARG A 56 -21.67 -1.52 12.85
N LYS A 57 -21.05 -1.76 11.69
CA LYS A 57 -20.52 -3.06 11.24
C LYS A 57 -19.01 -3.15 11.40
N LEU A 58 -18.31 -2.03 11.64
CA LEU A 58 -16.87 -2.01 11.77
C LEU A 58 -16.44 -2.65 13.10
N PRO A 59 -15.39 -3.47 13.11
CA PRO A 59 -14.85 -4.00 14.34
C PRO A 59 -14.18 -2.89 15.15
N VAL A 60 -14.16 -3.05 16.47
CA VAL A 60 -13.34 -2.20 17.35
C VAL A 60 -11.87 -2.50 17.06
N VAL A 61 -11.13 -1.48 16.62
CA VAL A 61 -9.68 -1.59 16.40
C VAL A 61 -8.97 -1.13 17.68
N PRO A 62 -8.21 -1.99 18.36
CA PRO A 62 -7.50 -1.61 19.57
C PRO A 62 -6.46 -0.53 19.28
N LYS A 63 -6.28 0.39 20.23
CA LYS A 63 -5.21 1.37 20.14
C LYS A 63 -3.88 0.65 20.18
N SER A 64 -3.04 1.01 19.22
CA SER A 64 -1.66 0.57 19.13
C SER A 64 -0.84 1.02 20.36
N PRO A 65 -0.07 0.13 21.01
CA PRO A 65 0.70 0.47 22.22
C PRO A 65 1.87 1.41 21.91
N SER A 66 2.44 1.30 20.71
CA SER A 66 3.57 2.07 20.22
C SER A 66 3.28 2.62 18.82
N ASN A 67 4.06 3.61 18.35
CA ASN A 67 3.99 4.08 16.96
C ASN A 67 4.90 3.22 16.04
N HIS A 68 5.00 3.55 14.76
CA HIS A 68 5.76 2.75 13.80
C HIS A 68 7.25 2.60 14.17
N PHE A 69 7.91 3.71 14.51
CA PHE A 69 9.33 3.72 14.85
C PHE A 69 9.62 3.02 16.18
N ALA A 70 8.80 3.28 17.20
CA ALA A 70 8.94 2.68 18.51
C ALA A 70 8.72 1.16 18.46
N ASN A 71 7.72 0.67 17.71
CA ASN A 71 7.49 -0.77 17.55
C ASN A 71 8.67 -1.49 16.91
N PHE A 72 9.36 -0.85 15.95
CA PHE A 72 10.55 -1.43 15.36
C PHE A 72 11.64 -1.64 16.41
N LEU A 73 11.95 -0.61 17.21
CA LEU A 73 12.98 -0.69 18.26
C LEU A 73 12.61 -1.69 19.36
N LEU A 74 11.37 -1.64 19.85
CA LEU A 74 10.87 -2.57 20.88
C LEU A 74 10.87 -4.01 20.38
N ALA A 75 10.55 -4.23 19.09
CA ALA A 75 10.63 -5.56 18.51
C ALA A 75 12.07 -6.06 18.35
N CYS A 76 13.03 -5.19 18.02
CA CYS A 76 14.46 -5.55 18.04
C CYS A 76 14.93 -5.96 19.43
N GLN A 77 14.34 -5.41 20.50
CA GLN A 77 14.61 -5.77 21.90
C GLN A 77 13.85 -7.02 22.36
N GLY A 78 12.92 -7.54 21.56
CA GLY A 78 12.05 -8.67 21.93
C GLY A 78 10.89 -8.29 22.86
N GLU A 79 10.66 -6.99 23.10
CA GLU A 79 9.61 -6.48 23.98
C GLU A 79 8.23 -6.42 23.29
N GLU A 80 8.21 -6.23 21.97
CA GLU A 80 7.00 -6.26 21.15
C GLU A 80 7.15 -7.19 19.94
N LYS A 81 6.03 -7.59 19.33
CA LYS A 81 6.03 -8.19 17.99
C LYS A 81 6.01 -7.11 16.92
N THR A 82 6.71 -7.35 15.80
CA THR A 82 6.64 -6.45 14.64
C THR A 82 5.22 -6.44 14.07
N ARG A 83 4.68 -5.25 13.80
CA ARG A 83 3.36 -5.09 13.18
C ARG A 83 3.39 -5.02 11.65
N SER A 84 4.60 -4.92 11.10
CA SER A 84 4.86 -4.98 9.66
C SER A 84 5.98 -6.00 9.37
N PRO A 85 5.77 -7.30 9.67
CA PRO A 85 6.81 -8.32 9.52
C PRO A 85 7.13 -8.58 8.04
N PHE A 86 8.35 -9.05 7.77
CA PHE A 86 8.81 -9.36 6.42
C PHE A 86 7.99 -10.46 5.72
N GLU A 87 7.43 -11.40 6.50
CA GLU A 87 6.54 -12.45 5.96
C GLU A 87 5.27 -11.88 5.30
N ILE A 88 4.87 -10.65 5.67
CA ILE A 88 3.76 -9.92 5.06
C ILE A 88 4.28 -8.92 4.03
N ALA A 89 5.30 -8.13 4.38
CA ALA A 89 5.83 -7.08 3.51
C ALA A 89 6.45 -7.64 2.21
N GLY A 90 7.13 -8.78 2.27
CA GLY A 90 7.75 -9.42 1.10
C GLY A 90 6.72 -9.81 0.03
N PRO A 91 5.70 -10.62 0.36
CA PRO A 91 4.62 -10.94 -0.57
C PRO A 91 3.86 -9.71 -1.08
N LEU A 92 3.63 -8.70 -0.22
CA LEU A 92 2.96 -7.46 -0.64
C LEU A 92 3.78 -6.71 -1.71
N SER A 93 5.08 -6.54 -1.47
CA SER A 93 5.99 -5.92 -2.45
C SER A 93 6.06 -6.71 -3.75
N GLN A 94 6.04 -8.05 -3.68
CA GLN A 94 5.97 -8.90 -4.88
C GLN A 94 4.71 -8.59 -5.70
N VAL A 95 3.54 -8.48 -5.07
CA VAL A 95 2.29 -8.15 -5.76
C VAL A 95 2.35 -6.77 -6.41
N PHE A 96 2.95 -5.77 -5.75
CA PHE A 96 3.14 -4.45 -6.37
C PHE A 96 4.04 -4.50 -7.60
N CYS A 97 5.17 -5.20 -7.53
CA CYS A 97 6.06 -5.37 -8.68
C CYS A 97 5.37 -6.11 -9.83
N LEU A 98 4.56 -7.14 -9.55
CA LEU A 98 3.75 -7.83 -10.55
C LEU A 98 2.73 -6.90 -11.20
N GLY A 99 2.10 -6.00 -10.42
CA GLY A 99 1.20 -4.98 -10.95
C GLY A 99 1.90 -4.03 -11.93
N VAL A 100 3.10 -3.56 -11.59
CA VAL A 100 3.92 -2.73 -12.50
C VAL A 100 4.29 -3.50 -13.76
N ALA A 101 4.68 -4.77 -13.64
CA ALA A 101 4.99 -5.63 -14.79
C ALA A 101 3.77 -5.78 -15.72
N VAL A 102 2.60 -6.08 -15.17
CA VAL A 102 1.33 -6.20 -15.92
C VAL A 102 0.97 -4.90 -16.63
N GLN A 103 1.12 -3.75 -15.98
CA GLN A 103 0.89 -2.45 -16.59
C GLN A 103 1.89 -2.18 -17.74
N ARG A 104 3.17 -2.51 -17.53
CA ARG A 104 4.23 -2.28 -18.52
C ARG A 104 4.06 -3.16 -19.76
N LEU A 105 3.62 -4.40 -19.56
CA LEU A 105 3.38 -5.39 -20.60
C LEU A 105 2.00 -5.23 -21.27
N ASN A 106 1.06 -4.57 -20.58
CA ASN A 106 -0.35 -4.47 -20.95
C ASN A 106 -0.99 -5.86 -21.18
N ARG A 107 -0.76 -6.78 -20.23
CA ARG A 107 -1.24 -8.17 -20.31
C ARG A 107 -1.78 -8.66 -18.97
N ARG A 108 -2.85 -9.45 -19.01
CA ARG A 108 -3.25 -10.27 -17.86
C ARG A 108 -2.26 -11.42 -17.70
N ILE A 109 -1.92 -11.75 -16.45
CA ILE A 109 -1.08 -12.91 -16.10
C ILE A 109 -1.74 -13.71 -14.97
N VAL A 110 -1.44 -15.01 -14.91
CA VAL A 110 -1.73 -15.92 -13.80
C VAL A 110 -0.41 -16.27 -13.14
N PHE A 111 -0.20 -15.74 -11.95
CA PHE A 111 1.01 -15.98 -11.15
C PHE A 111 0.77 -17.09 -10.13
N ASP A 112 1.54 -18.17 -10.22
CA ASP A 112 1.57 -19.22 -9.20
C ASP A 112 2.47 -18.80 -8.04
N ARG A 113 1.86 -18.58 -6.88
CA ARG A 113 2.53 -18.15 -5.65
C ARG A 113 3.49 -19.19 -5.08
N LYS A 114 3.31 -20.48 -5.38
CA LYS A 114 4.17 -21.57 -4.88
C LYS A 114 5.48 -21.62 -5.67
N THR A 115 5.37 -21.72 -6.98
CA THR A 115 6.55 -21.77 -7.87
C THR A 115 7.16 -20.39 -8.15
N LYS A 116 6.41 -19.32 -7.86
CA LYS A 116 6.76 -17.92 -8.12
C LYS A 116 6.95 -17.63 -9.61
N ARG A 117 6.08 -18.21 -10.45
CA ARG A 117 6.15 -18.13 -11.92
C ARG A 117 4.82 -17.67 -12.51
N VAL A 118 4.88 -17.05 -13.68
CA VAL A 118 3.70 -16.84 -14.52
C VAL A 118 3.48 -18.10 -15.35
N VAL A 119 2.26 -18.65 -15.32
CA VAL A 119 1.98 -19.97 -15.91
C VAL A 119 1.23 -19.92 -17.24
N ASP A 120 0.67 -18.76 -17.59
CA ASP A 120 -0.16 -18.54 -18.78
C ASP A 120 0.49 -17.65 -19.85
N ASP A 121 1.65 -17.08 -19.57
CA ASP A 121 2.40 -16.23 -20.50
C ASP A 121 3.91 -16.39 -20.29
N VAL A 122 4.55 -17.11 -21.21
CA VAL A 122 6.01 -17.39 -21.17
C VAL A 122 6.86 -16.12 -21.28
N PHE A 123 6.37 -15.09 -21.97
CA PHE A 123 7.11 -13.83 -22.10
C PHE A 123 7.02 -13.02 -20.80
N ALA A 124 5.85 -12.95 -20.19
CA ALA A 124 5.68 -12.30 -18.90
C ALA A 124 6.42 -13.04 -17.78
N ASP A 125 6.48 -14.37 -17.84
CA ASP A 125 7.28 -15.18 -16.93
C ASP A 125 8.79 -14.89 -17.07
N ALA A 126 9.28 -14.86 -18.31
CA ALA A 126 10.66 -14.48 -18.60
C ALA A 126 10.97 -13.04 -18.15
N PHE A 127 10.00 -12.12 -18.26
CA PHE A 127 10.14 -10.74 -17.80
C PHE A 127 10.37 -10.62 -16.28
N LEU A 128 9.91 -11.60 -15.48
CA LEU A 128 10.23 -11.64 -14.04
C LEU A 128 11.70 -11.91 -13.76
N THR A 129 12.41 -12.49 -14.74
CA THR A 129 13.85 -12.71 -14.68
C THR A 129 14.55 -11.44 -15.12
N GLY A 130 14.99 -10.64 -14.15
CA GLY A 130 15.77 -9.43 -14.40
C GLY A 130 17.20 -9.72 -14.84
N ALA A 131 18.03 -8.67 -14.86
CA ALA A 131 19.47 -8.84 -14.98
C ALA A 131 19.98 -9.73 -13.82
N PRO A 132 21.00 -10.56 -14.07
CA PRO A 132 21.63 -11.33 -12.99
C PRO A 132 22.10 -10.37 -11.89
N PRO A 133 22.15 -10.84 -10.63
CA PRO A 133 22.75 -10.06 -9.56
C PRO A 133 24.14 -9.56 -9.95
N ARG A 134 24.53 -8.39 -9.44
CA ARG A 134 25.87 -7.86 -9.68
C ARG A 134 26.90 -8.85 -9.16
N LYS A 135 28.08 -8.85 -9.79
CA LYS A 135 29.20 -9.68 -9.35
C LYS A 135 29.49 -9.46 -7.86
N GLY A 136 29.54 -10.51 -7.07
CA GLY A 136 29.72 -10.49 -5.60
C GLY A 136 28.43 -10.34 -4.78
N TRP A 137 27.25 -10.33 -5.43
CA TRP A 137 25.92 -10.24 -4.81
C TRP A 137 25.01 -11.40 -5.25
N GLU A 138 25.59 -12.53 -5.64
CA GLU A 138 24.87 -13.69 -6.19
C GLU A 138 24.11 -14.49 -5.12
N HIS A 139 24.34 -14.22 -3.84
CA HIS A 139 23.88 -15.00 -2.69
C HIS A 139 22.66 -14.37 -2.00
#